data_AF-A0A349DWC9-F1
#
_entry.id   AF-A0A349DWC9-F1
#
_cell.length_a   1.000
_cell.length_b   1.000
_cell.length_c   1.000
_cell.angle_alpha   90.00
_cell.angle_beta   90.00
_cell.angle_gamma   90.00
#
_symmetry.space_group_name_H-M   'P 1'
#
loop_
_entity.id
_entity.type
_entity.pdbx_description
1 polymer ?
#
loop_
_entity_poly.entity_id
_entity_poly.type
_entity_poly.pdbx_seq_one_letter_code
_entity_poly.pdbx_strand_id
1 'polypeptide(L)'
;MKKVILSLLMMVAVTLSYAQSPKENLKKDFNAYIGYSIKKDFKKSMEYIVDDFFEVVPKDQMIKQFEQVFNDPGLKIKLESPKILEISNPEKINQKHYAIITYSNVLKMQVLRKSESETEEDLRQKAALLRASVSKQSGVQSVKFDEKNHAFEATVIEKVCGVSANGNNGWKFVKLDKDITFIIEKFIPKAILDKI
;
A
#
# COMPACT_ATOMS: atom_id res chain seq x y z
N MET A 1 -35.34 38.90 26.52
CA MET A 1 -35.15 38.71 25.06
C MET A 1 -33.68 38.82 24.63
N LYS A 2 -32.92 39.85 25.04
CA LYS A 2 -31.47 39.98 24.69
C LYS A 2 -30.56 38.82 25.12
N LYS A 3 -30.84 38.17 26.26
CA LYS A 3 -30.07 37.01 26.75
C LYS A 3 -30.37 35.71 25.98
N VAL A 4 -31.56 35.57 25.41
CA VAL A 4 -31.95 34.38 24.61
C VAL A 4 -31.34 34.45 23.21
N ILE A 5 -31.23 35.66 22.64
CA ILE A 5 -30.57 35.90 21.35
C ILE A 5 -29.07 35.61 21.44
N LEU A 6 -28.42 35.94 22.56
CA LEU A 6 -26.99 35.66 22.77
C LEU A 6 -26.70 34.17 22.94
N SER A 7 -27.58 33.42 23.62
CA SER A 7 -27.47 31.96 23.75
C SER A 7 -27.75 31.22 22.43
N LEU A 8 -28.60 31.76 21.56
CA LEU A 8 -28.87 31.17 20.24
C LEU A 8 -27.71 31.39 19.25
N LEU A 9 -27.00 32.52 19.36
CA LEU A 9 -25.83 32.82 18.52
C LEU A 9 -24.62 31.91 18.84
N MET A 10 -24.49 31.43 20.07
CA MET A 10 -23.37 30.59 20.50
C MET A 10 -23.51 29.12 20.08
N MET A 11 -24.73 28.68 19.75
CA MET A 11 -25.00 27.31 19.29
C MET A 11 -24.74 27.11 17.78
N VAL A 12 -24.72 28.20 16.99
CA VAL A 12 -24.44 28.17 15.54
C VAL A 12 -22.93 28.09 15.24
N ALA A 13 -22.06 28.42 16.22
CA ALA A 13 -20.61 28.42 16.01
C ALA A 13 -19.95 27.02 16.09
N VAL A 14 -20.69 25.98 16.49
CA VAL A 14 -20.13 24.62 16.68
C VAL A 14 -20.36 23.70 15.47
N THR A 15 -21.07 24.16 14.43
CA THR A 15 -21.27 23.38 13.19
C THR A 15 -20.26 23.69 12.10
N LEU A 16 -19.10 24.25 12.44
CA LEU A 16 -17.90 24.17 11.60
C LEU A 16 -17.46 22.72 11.58
N SER A 17 -18.19 21.96 10.75
CA SER A 17 -17.96 20.57 10.41
C SER A 17 -16.46 20.38 10.23
N TYR A 18 -15.88 19.42 10.94
CA TYR A 18 -14.59 18.84 10.60
C TYR A 18 -14.72 18.15 9.24
N ALA A 19 -14.89 18.94 8.18
CA ALA A 19 -14.75 18.49 6.82
C ALA A 19 -13.23 18.33 6.61
N GLN A 20 -12.70 17.19 7.06
CA GLN A 20 -11.37 16.76 6.64
C GLN A 20 -11.33 16.86 5.12
N SER A 21 -10.32 17.54 4.60
CA SER A 21 -10.20 17.73 3.16
C SER A 21 -10.15 16.36 2.46
N PRO A 22 -10.65 16.25 1.22
CA PRO A 22 -10.53 15.03 0.39
C PRO A 22 -9.16 14.35 0.48
N LYS A 23 -8.10 15.18 0.48
CA LYS A 23 -6.70 14.75 0.56
C LYS A 23 -6.32 14.18 1.94
N GLU A 24 -6.86 14.72 3.03
CA GLU A 24 -6.65 14.20 4.38
C GLU A 24 -7.35 12.86 4.59
N ASN A 25 -8.58 12.71 4.07
CA ASN A 25 -9.29 11.43 4.13
C ASN A 25 -8.60 10.36 3.30
N LEU A 26 -8.16 10.70 2.08
CA LEU A 26 -7.32 9.82 1.25
C LEU A 26 -6.07 9.37 2.01
N LYS A 27 -5.34 10.31 2.62
CA LYS A 27 -4.15 10.02 3.44
C LYS A 27 -4.47 9.11 4.62
N LYS A 28 -5.59 9.34 5.30
CA LYS A 28 -6.05 8.53 6.43
C LYS A 28 -6.35 7.09 6.00
N ASP A 29 -7.13 6.91 4.93
CA ASP A 29 -7.48 5.59 4.40
C ASP A 29 -6.23 4.85 3.91
N PHE A 30 -5.30 5.55 3.25
CA PHE A 30 -4.04 4.96 2.80
C PHE A 30 -3.15 4.52 3.97
N ASN A 31 -3.06 5.33 5.02
CA ASN A 31 -2.31 4.96 6.23
C ASN A 31 -2.94 3.75 6.94
N ALA A 32 -4.27 3.62 6.93
CA ALA A 32 -4.94 2.43 7.45
C ALA A 32 -4.59 1.19 6.61
N TYR A 33 -4.70 1.28 5.29
CA TYR A 33 -4.33 0.22 4.34
C TYR A 33 -2.88 -0.27 4.54
N ILE A 34 -1.91 0.66 4.53
CA ILE A 34 -0.50 0.33 4.74
C ILE A 34 -0.26 -0.19 6.16
N GLY A 35 -0.95 0.37 7.16
CA GLY A 35 -0.88 -0.11 8.54
C GLY A 35 -1.32 -1.56 8.71
N TYR A 36 -2.39 -1.99 8.03
CA TYR A 36 -2.81 -3.39 8.02
C TYR A 36 -1.80 -4.29 7.30
N SER A 37 -1.25 -3.82 6.18
CA SER A 37 -0.22 -4.56 5.42
C SER A 37 1.04 -4.79 6.25
N ILE A 38 1.51 -3.78 6.99
CA ILE A 38 2.67 -3.89 7.90
C ILE A 38 2.40 -4.88 9.03
N LYS A 39 1.18 -4.87 9.58
CA LYS A 39 0.74 -5.80 10.63
C LYS A 39 0.44 -7.21 10.09
N LYS A 40 0.57 -7.43 8.78
CA LYS A 40 0.20 -8.68 8.09
C LYS A 40 -1.28 -9.07 8.28
N ASP A 41 -2.15 -8.09 8.56
CA ASP A 41 -3.60 -8.29 8.60
C ASP A 41 -4.14 -8.20 7.16
N PHE A 42 -3.81 -9.22 6.35
CA PHE A 42 -4.11 -9.22 4.92
C PHE A 42 -5.61 -9.22 4.64
N LYS A 43 -6.42 -9.78 5.55
CA LYS A 43 -7.88 -9.71 5.43
C LYS A 43 -8.36 -8.27 5.42
N LYS A 44 -7.90 -7.45 6.38
CA LYS A 44 -8.27 -6.03 6.42
C LYS A 44 -7.58 -5.20 5.36
N SER A 45 -6.32 -5.46 5.01
CA SER A 45 -5.66 -4.70 3.95
C SER A 45 -6.35 -4.90 2.61
N MET A 46 -6.86 -6.11 2.32
CA MET A 46 -7.58 -6.41 1.09
C MET A 46 -8.97 -5.76 0.99
N GLU A 47 -9.55 -5.26 2.09
CA GLU A 47 -10.76 -4.42 2.03
C GLU A 47 -10.51 -3.07 1.36
N TYR A 48 -9.26 -2.63 1.33
CA TYR A 48 -8.86 -1.38 0.72
C TYR A 48 -8.41 -1.55 -0.74
N ILE A 49 -8.43 -2.75 -1.32
CA ILE A 49 -8.10 -2.92 -2.74
C ILE A 49 -9.33 -2.62 -3.59
N VAL A 50 -9.13 -2.02 -4.77
CA VAL A 50 -10.21 -1.71 -5.72
C VAL A 50 -10.96 -3.00 -6.09
N ASP A 51 -12.29 -3.01 -5.95
CA ASP A 51 -13.10 -4.22 -6.13
C ASP A 51 -12.98 -4.82 -7.53
N ASP A 52 -12.88 -3.96 -8.55
CA ASP A 52 -12.69 -4.35 -9.96
C ASP A 52 -11.43 -5.25 -10.14
N PHE A 53 -10.42 -5.14 -9.27
CA PHE A 53 -9.24 -6.01 -9.30
C PHE A 53 -9.61 -7.48 -8.99
N PHE A 54 -10.60 -7.69 -8.12
CA PHE A 54 -11.00 -9.03 -7.68
C PHE A 54 -11.84 -9.79 -8.70
N GLU A 55 -12.30 -9.14 -9.77
CA GLU A 55 -12.89 -9.81 -10.92
C GLU A 55 -11.84 -10.63 -11.71
N VAL A 56 -10.56 -10.26 -11.60
CA VAL A 56 -9.46 -10.94 -12.29
C VAL A 56 -8.72 -11.88 -11.35
N VAL A 57 -8.46 -11.45 -10.11
CA VAL A 57 -7.73 -12.25 -9.11
C VAL A 57 -8.59 -12.37 -7.86
N PRO A 58 -9.12 -13.56 -7.50
CA PRO A 58 -9.97 -13.71 -6.34
C PRO A 58 -9.30 -13.26 -5.03
N LYS A 59 -10.02 -12.47 -4.23
CA LYS A 59 -9.53 -11.92 -2.96
C LYS A 59 -8.98 -12.98 -2.01
N ASP A 60 -9.71 -14.07 -1.81
CA ASP A 60 -9.31 -15.16 -0.91
C ASP A 60 -8.02 -15.85 -1.38
N GLN A 61 -7.83 -15.95 -2.70
CA GLN A 61 -6.60 -16.49 -3.28
C GLN A 61 -5.41 -15.59 -2.98
N MET A 62 -5.56 -14.27 -3.10
CA MET A 62 -4.50 -13.32 -2.76
C MET A 62 -4.14 -13.37 -1.28
N ILE A 63 -5.15 -13.35 -0.40
CA ILE A 63 -4.95 -13.46 1.05
C ILE A 63 -4.13 -14.72 1.37
N LYS A 64 -4.54 -15.87 0.82
CA LYS A 64 -3.82 -17.14 1.01
C LYS A 64 -2.37 -17.07 0.52
N GLN A 65 -2.12 -16.48 -0.64
CA GLN A 65 -0.76 -16.34 -1.18
C GLN A 65 0.11 -15.44 -0.30
N PHE A 66 -0.41 -14.29 0.16
CA PHE A 66 0.32 -13.41 1.07
C PHE A 66 0.61 -14.09 2.41
N GLU A 67 -0.38 -14.77 2.99
CA GLU A 67 -0.19 -15.53 4.24
C GLU A 67 0.86 -16.63 4.08
N GLN A 68 0.86 -17.36 2.96
CA GLN A 68 1.85 -18.39 2.67
C GLN A 68 3.27 -17.81 2.60
N VAL A 69 3.46 -16.68 1.90
CA VAL A 69 4.77 -16.05 1.73
C VAL A 69 5.27 -15.42 3.04
N PHE A 70 4.42 -14.68 3.75
CA PHE A 70 4.83 -13.91 4.93
C PHE A 70 4.94 -14.73 6.21
N ASN A 71 4.40 -15.96 6.22
CA ASN A 71 4.50 -16.93 7.30
C ASN A 71 5.39 -18.14 6.94
N ASP A 72 6.11 -18.07 5.82
CA ASP A 72 7.05 -19.12 5.45
C ASP A 72 8.18 -19.23 6.50
N PRO A 73 8.42 -20.43 7.07
CA PRO A 73 9.37 -20.59 8.18
C PRO A 73 10.83 -20.34 7.78
N GLY A 74 11.16 -20.40 6.49
CA GLY A 74 12.50 -20.11 5.96
C GLY A 74 12.66 -18.70 5.44
N LEU A 75 11.65 -17.84 5.60
CA LEU A 75 11.71 -16.48 5.10
C LEU A 75 11.05 -15.52 6.09
N LYS A 76 11.86 -14.66 6.67
CA LYS A 76 11.38 -13.57 7.52
C LYS A 76 11.26 -12.30 6.70
N ILE A 77 10.02 -11.87 6.49
CA ILE A 77 9.70 -10.61 5.80
C ILE A 77 9.16 -9.58 6.80
N LYS A 78 9.65 -8.36 6.72
CA LYS A 78 9.13 -7.19 7.42
C LYS A 78 9.00 -6.00 6.47
N LEU A 79 7.89 -5.29 6.60
CA LEU A 79 7.66 -3.99 5.97
C LEU A 79 7.74 -2.93 7.06
N GLU A 80 8.58 -1.93 6.86
CA GLU A 80 8.84 -0.89 7.87
C GLU A 80 8.90 0.50 7.24
N SER A 81 8.81 1.52 8.10
CA SER A 81 9.07 2.91 7.75
C SER A 81 8.28 3.45 6.53
N PRO A 82 6.95 3.22 6.44
CA PRO A 82 6.17 3.79 5.36
C PRO A 82 6.19 5.32 5.46
N LYS A 83 6.46 6.00 4.36
CA LYS A 83 6.45 7.46 4.28
C LYS A 83 5.79 7.91 2.98
N ILE A 84 4.71 8.64 3.10
CA ILE A 84 4.10 9.33 1.97
C ILE A 84 5.05 10.45 1.53
N LEU A 85 5.47 10.41 0.27
CA LEU A 85 6.33 11.41 -0.36
C LEU A 85 5.49 12.48 -1.04
N GLU A 86 4.44 12.06 -1.74
CA GLU A 86 3.56 12.95 -2.49
C GLU A 86 2.13 12.40 -2.55
N ILE A 87 1.17 13.31 -2.61
CA ILE A 87 -0.23 13.00 -2.92
C ILE A 87 -0.69 14.02 -3.96
N SER A 88 -1.13 13.55 -5.12
CA SER A 88 -1.71 14.41 -6.16
C SER A 88 -3.03 15.01 -5.70
N ASN A 89 -3.50 16.06 -6.39
CA ASN A 89 -4.87 16.52 -6.16
C ASN A 89 -5.86 15.47 -6.70
N PRO A 90 -6.97 15.21 -5.99
CA PRO A 90 -8.03 14.36 -6.51
C PRO A 90 -8.62 14.91 -7.80
N GLU A 91 -8.79 14.03 -8.78
CA GLU A 91 -9.32 14.33 -10.10
C GLU A 91 -10.59 13.52 -10.32
N LYS A 92 -11.65 14.18 -10.78
CA LYS A 92 -12.90 13.50 -11.14
C LYS A 92 -12.84 13.08 -12.60
N ILE A 93 -12.97 11.77 -12.84
CA ILE A 93 -13.06 11.21 -14.19
C ILE A 93 -14.32 10.33 -14.21
N ASN A 94 -15.27 10.66 -15.08
CA ASN A 94 -16.61 10.09 -15.08
C ASN A 94 -17.30 10.27 -13.70
N GLN A 95 -17.66 9.17 -13.04
CA GLN A 95 -18.36 9.14 -11.74
C GLN A 95 -17.45 8.72 -10.57
N LYS A 96 -16.14 8.55 -10.79
CA LYS A 96 -15.16 8.20 -9.76
C LYS A 96 -14.12 9.32 -9.62
N HIS A 97 -13.48 9.36 -8.46
CA HIS A 97 -12.38 10.26 -8.12
C HIS A 97 -11.09 9.47 -7.99
N TYR A 98 -10.00 10.04 -8.49
CA TYR A 98 -8.71 9.39 -8.57
C TYR A 98 -7.63 10.30 -7.99
N ALA A 99 -6.68 9.72 -7.28
CA ALA A 99 -5.49 10.44 -6.83
C ALA A 99 -4.30 9.47 -6.81
N ILE A 100 -3.10 9.97 -7.13
CA ILE A 100 -1.87 9.20 -7.06
C ILE A 100 -1.17 9.52 -5.75
N ILE A 101 -0.79 8.47 -5.03
CA ILE A 101 0.05 8.55 -3.83
C ILE A 101 1.41 7.94 -4.19
N THR A 102 2.46 8.74 -4.04
CA THR A 102 3.84 8.25 -4.10
C THR A 102 4.31 8.06 -2.67
N TYR A 103 4.76 6.85 -2.32
CA TYR A 103 5.23 6.55 -0.97
C TYR A 103 6.49 5.69 -1.01
N SER A 104 7.29 5.79 0.04
CA SER A 104 8.43 4.92 0.27
C SER A 104 8.17 3.93 1.40
N ASN A 105 8.77 2.76 1.32
CA ASN A 105 8.82 1.77 2.39
C ASN A 105 10.19 1.07 2.41
N VAL A 106 10.47 0.43 3.54
CA VAL A 106 11.66 -0.40 3.72
C VAL A 106 11.21 -1.85 3.81
N LEU A 107 11.66 -2.67 2.87
CA LEU A 107 11.47 -4.12 2.86
C LEU A 107 12.71 -4.78 3.47
N LYS A 108 12.53 -5.48 4.58
CA LYS A 108 13.58 -6.30 5.19
C LYS A 108 13.25 -7.77 4.98
N MET A 109 14.21 -8.50 4.44
CA MET A 109 14.09 -9.94 4.20
C MET A 109 15.29 -10.66 4.81
N GLN A 110 15.04 -11.82 5.40
CA GLN A 110 16.07 -12.70 5.92
C GLN A 110 15.73 -14.15 5.59
N VAL A 111 16.68 -14.84 4.97
CA VAL A 111 16.57 -16.29 4.73
C VAL A 111 16.93 -17.02 6.01
N LEU A 112 16.05 -17.95 6.41
CA LEU A 112 16.21 -18.79 7.58
C LEU A 112 16.34 -20.25 7.14
N ARG A 113 17.10 -21.01 7.93
CA ARG A 113 17.19 -22.46 7.76
C ARG A 113 15.84 -23.10 8.09
N LYS A 114 15.27 -23.85 7.14
CA LYS A 114 14.04 -24.64 7.29
C LYS A 114 14.30 -26.06 7.76
N SER A 115 15.47 -26.61 7.41
CA SER A 115 15.83 -28.00 7.69
C SER A 115 17.30 -28.13 8.05
N GLU A 116 17.64 -29.14 8.86
CA GLU A 116 19.03 -29.43 9.23
C GLU A 116 19.91 -29.82 8.04
N SER A 117 19.31 -30.29 6.95
CA SER A 117 20.01 -30.61 5.70
C SER A 117 20.50 -29.39 4.92
N GLU A 118 20.02 -28.18 5.20
CA GLU A 118 20.46 -26.98 4.49
C GLU A 118 21.82 -26.50 4.98
N THR A 119 22.78 -26.49 4.06
CA THR A 119 24.11 -25.97 4.30
C THR A 119 24.12 -24.45 4.37
N GLU A 120 25.22 -23.88 4.86
CA GLU A 120 25.44 -22.43 4.81
C GLU A 120 25.46 -21.89 3.38
N GLU A 121 26.02 -22.65 2.44
CA GLU A 121 26.05 -22.29 1.03
C GLU A 121 24.64 -22.23 0.42
N ASP A 122 23.75 -23.16 0.81
CA ASP A 122 22.35 -23.12 0.37
C ASP A 122 21.64 -21.82 0.82
N LEU A 123 21.89 -21.38 2.05
CA LEU A 123 21.32 -20.14 2.58
C LEU A 123 21.85 -18.92 1.83
N ARG A 124 23.17 -18.87 1.56
CA ARG A 124 23.81 -17.81 0.78
C ARG A 124 23.25 -17.73 -0.63
N GLN A 125 23.11 -18.86 -1.32
CA GLN A 125 22.56 -18.92 -2.66
C GLN A 125 21.10 -18.46 -2.69
N LYS A 126 20.26 -18.94 -1.76
CA LYS A 126 18.86 -18.51 -1.63
C LYS A 126 18.75 -17.01 -1.38
N ALA A 127 19.56 -16.48 -0.47
CA ALA A 127 19.58 -15.05 -0.17
C ALA A 127 20.03 -14.22 -1.38
N ALA A 128 21.05 -14.69 -2.13
CA ALA A 128 21.52 -14.04 -3.34
C ALA A 128 20.46 -14.03 -4.44
N LEU A 129 19.76 -15.14 -4.67
CA LEU A 129 18.68 -15.25 -5.64
C LEU A 129 17.49 -14.33 -5.28
N LEU A 130 17.05 -14.35 -4.02
CA LEU A 130 15.98 -13.48 -3.54
C LEU A 130 16.35 -12.00 -3.66
N ARG A 131 17.57 -11.65 -3.25
CA ARG A 131 18.09 -10.29 -3.39
C ARG A 131 18.09 -9.86 -4.86
N ALA A 132 18.60 -10.70 -5.76
CA ALA A 132 18.63 -10.42 -7.19
C ALA A 132 17.22 -10.26 -7.77
N SER A 133 16.25 -11.06 -7.32
CA SER A 133 14.85 -10.93 -7.71
C SER A 133 14.26 -9.60 -7.24
N VAL A 134 14.45 -9.23 -5.97
CA VAL A 134 13.95 -7.97 -5.42
C VAL A 134 14.61 -6.78 -6.09
N SER A 135 15.92 -6.78 -6.30
CA SER A 135 16.64 -5.69 -6.96
C SER A 135 16.16 -5.39 -8.39
N LYS A 136 15.50 -6.34 -9.05
CA LYS A 136 14.91 -6.15 -10.39
C LYS A 136 13.49 -5.59 -10.36
N GLN A 137 12.83 -5.57 -9.19
CA GLN A 137 11.47 -5.09 -9.08
C GLN A 137 11.41 -3.57 -9.29
N SER A 138 10.33 -3.15 -9.95
CA SER A 138 10.02 -1.74 -10.14
C SER A 138 9.95 -1.01 -8.79
N GLY A 139 10.51 0.19 -8.72
CA GLY A 139 10.47 1.04 -7.53
C GLY A 139 11.61 0.83 -6.54
N VAL A 140 12.40 -0.25 -6.63
CA VAL A 140 13.56 -0.45 -5.75
C VAL A 140 14.63 0.59 -6.02
N GLN A 141 14.96 1.38 -5.00
CA GLN A 141 15.94 2.47 -5.09
C GLN A 141 17.33 2.04 -4.63
N SER A 142 17.39 1.21 -3.60
CA SER A 142 18.65 0.71 -3.05
C SER A 142 18.43 -0.61 -2.34
N VAL A 143 19.47 -1.45 -2.32
CA VAL A 143 19.49 -2.70 -1.57
C VAL A 143 20.81 -2.80 -0.81
N LYS A 144 20.71 -3.04 0.50
CA LYS A 144 21.85 -3.29 1.40
C LYS A 144 21.82 -4.76 1.80
N PHE A 145 22.97 -5.43 1.73
CA PHE A 145 23.08 -6.84 2.04
C PHE A 145 23.92 -7.07 3.30
N ASP A 146 23.43 -7.94 4.17
CA ASP A 146 24.10 -8.49 5.34
C ASP A 146 24.36 -9.97 5.06
N GLU A 147 25.56 -10.27 4.56
CA GLU A 147 25.97 -11.63 4.21
C GLU A 147 25.94 -12.56 5.42
N LYS A 148 26.30 -12.06 6.60
CA LYS A 148 26.42 -12.85 7.83
C LYS A 148 25.07 -13.38 8.27
N ASN A 149 24.01 -12.59 8.09
CA ASN A 149 22.66 -12.96 8.52
C ASN A 149 21.77 -13.45 7.38
N HIS A 150 22.30 -13.60 6.16
CA HIS A 150 21.52 -13.91 4.95
C HIS A 150 20.34 -12.97 4.75
N ALA A 151 20.56 -11.69 5.05
CA ALA A 151 19.51 -10.68 5.14
C ALA A 151 19.79 -9.51 4.22
N PHE A 152 18.74 -8.89 3.69
CA PHE A 152 18.86 -7.64 2.97
C PHE A 152 17.74 -6.67 3.33
N GLU A 153 18.05 -5.39 3.12
CA GLU A 153 17.12 -4.29 3.24
C GLU A 153 17.01 -3.58 1.89
N ALA A 154 15.80 -3.45 1.37
CA ALA A 154 15.51 -2.70 0.16
C ALA A 154 14.69 -1.46 0.50
N THR A 155 15.12 -0.30 0.02
CA THR A 155 14.28 0.90 0.00
C THR A 155 13.51 0.90 -1.30
N VAL A 156 12.18 0.99 -1.21
CA VAL A 156 11.28 0.95 -2.36
C VAL A 156 10.46 2.23 -2.38
N ILE A 157 10.28 2.81 -3.56
CA ILE A 157 9.36 3.91 -3.83
C ILE A 157 8.32 3.40 -4.82
N GLU A 158 7.05 3.49 -4.45
CA GLU A 158 5.94 3.00 -5.25
C GLU A 158 4.91 4.11 -5.49
N LYS A 159 4.20 3.98 -6.62
CA LYS A 159 3.01 4.77 -6.94
C LYS A 159 1.77 3.90 -6.75
N VAL A 160 0.75 4.47 -6.10
CA VAL A 160 -0.54 3.82 -5.85
C VAL A 160 -1.64 4.76 -6.31
N CYS A 161 -2.64 4.24 -7.02
CA CYS A 161 -3.84 4.97 -7.35
C CYS A 161 -4.90 4.74 -6.27
N GLY A 162 -5.33 5.82 -5.62
CA GLY A 162 -6.54 5.87 -4.82
C GLY A 162 -7.76 6.11 -5.71
N VAL A 163 -8.83 5.37 -5.48
CA VAL A 163 -10.12 5.46 -6.17
C VAL A 163 -11.25 5.62 -5.14
N SER A 164 -12.13 6.60 -5.35
CA SER A 164 -13.32 6.80 -4.50
C SER A 164 -14.53 7.18 -5.35
N ALA A 165 -15.72 6.70 -4.99
CA ALA A 165 -16.96 7.08 -5.67
C ALA A 165 -17.30 8.57 -5.45
N ASN A 166 -17.07 9.09 -4.24
CA ASN A 166 -17.49 10.45 -3.86
C ASN A 166 -16.32 11.44 -3.70
N GLY A 167 -15.07 10.96 -3.76
CA GLY A 167 -13.88 11.80 -3.62
C GLY A 167 -13.59 12.27 -2.20
N ASN A 168 -14.43 11.89 -1.23
CA ASN A 168 -14.31 12.32 0.16
C ASN A 168 -13.90 11.17 1.08
N ASN A 169 -14.40 9.96 0.88
CA ASN A 169 -14.13 8.81 1.76
C ASN A 169 -14.20 7.49 0.99
N GLY A 170 -13.92 6.39 1.69
CA GLY A 170 -14.00 5.05 1.12
C GLY A 170 -12.97 4.84 0.02
N TRP A 171 -11.78 5.43 0.18
CA TRP A 171 -10.72 5.31 -0.79
C TRP A 171 -10.20 3.89 -0.83
N LYS A 172 -10.20 3.31 -2.03
CA LYS A 172 -9.58 2.02 -2.35
C LYS A 172 -8.34 2.23 -3.21
N PHE A 173 -7.43 1.28 -3.20
CA PHE A 173 -6.08 1.44 -3.69
C PHE A 173 -5.70 0.32 -4.65
N VAL A 174 -4.93 0.68 -5.67
CA VAL A 174 -4.28 -0.28 -6.55
C VAL A 174 -2.86 0.20 -6.83
N LYS A 175 -1.89 -0.71 -6.75
CA LYS A 175 -0.51 -0.38 -7.12
C LYS A 175 -0.45 -0.06 -8.61
N LEU A 176 0.27 0.99 -8.95
CA LEU A 176 0.55 1.36 -10.34
C LEU A 176 1.89 0.73 -10.71
N ASP A 177 1.84 -0.52 -11.18
CA ASP A 177 3.02 -1.31 -11.56
C ASP A 177 2.88 -1.82 -13.00
N LYS A 178 4.01 -1.80 -13.73
CA LYS A 178 4.08 -2.23 -15.13
C LYS A 178 3.79 -3.72 -15.28
N ASP A 179 4.13 -4.51 -14.27
CA ASP A 179 3.95 -5.96 -14.29
C ASP A 179 2.46 -6.36 -14.25
N ILE A 180 1.58 -5.47 -13.80
CA ILE A 180 0.12 -5.71 -13.72
C ILE A 180 -0.68 -4.76 -14.61
N THR A 181 -0.03 -4.03 -15.52
CA THR A 181 -0.69 -3.04 -16.40
C THR A 181 -1.89 -3.64 -17.13
N PHE A 182 -1.77 -4.87 -17.64
CA PHE A 182 -2.84 -5.58 -18.36
C PHE A 182 -4.11 -5.82 -17.53
N ILE A 183 -4.00 -5.81 -16.20
CA ILE A 183 -5.13 -5.93 -15.27
C ILE A 183 -5.70 -4.55 -14.98
N ILE A 184 -4.85 -3.60 -14.58
CA ILE A 184 -5.29 -2.28 -14.11
C ILE A 184 -5.87 -1.41 -15.25
N GLU A 185 -5.45 -1.60 -16.50
CA GLU A 185 -6.03 -0.92 -17.68
C GLU A 185 -7.52 -1.19 -17.88
N LYS A 186 -8.05 -2.27 -17.28
CA LYS A 186 -9.48 -2.62 -17.37
C LYS A 186 -10.38 -1.70 -16.55
N PHE A 187 -9.87 -1.09 -15.48
CA PHE A 187 -10.68 -0.33 -14.53
C PHE A 187 -10.05 0.99 -14.05
N ILE A 188 -8.77 1.24 -14.37
CA ILE A 188 -8.12 2.53 -14.16
C ILE A 188 -8.10 3.31 -15.48
N PRO A 189 -8.63 4.56 -15.51
CA PRO A 189 -8.63 5.36 -16.72
C PRO A 189 -7.21 5.61 -17.26
N LYS A 190 -7.07 5.57 -18.59
CA LYS A 190 -5.80 5.86 -19.27
C LYS A 190 -5.19 7.21 -18.88
N ALA A 191 -6.01 8.24 -18.65
CA ALA A 191 -5.55 9.55 -18.18
C ALA A 191 -4.83 9.52 -16.81
N ILE A 192 -5.05 8.49 -15.99
CA ILE A 192 -4.30 8.25 -14.75
C ILE A 192 -3.03 7.44 -15.05
N LEU A 193 -3.13 6.42 -15.91
CA LEU A 193 -2.00 5.56 -16.26
C LEU A 193 -0.89 6.29 -17.02
N ASP A 194 -1.24 7.25 -17.88
CA ASP A 194 -0.29 8.07 -18.64
C ASP A 194 0.57 9.00 -17.75
N LYS A 195 0.27 9.09 -16.43
CA LYS A 195 1.03 9.89 -15.44
C LYS A 195 2.09 9.06 -14.69
N ILE A 196 2.21 7.77 -14.99
CA ILE A 196 3.12 6.84 -14.30
C ILE A 196 4.53 6.93 -14.88
#